data_AF-A0A920SH09-F1
#
_entry.id   AF-A0A920SH09-F1
#
_cell.length_a   1.000
_cell.length_b   1.000
_cell.length_c   1.000
_cell.angle_alpha   90.00
_cell.angle_beta   90.00
_cell.angle_gamma   90.00
#
_symmetry.space_group_name_H-M   'P 1'
#
loop_
_entity.id
_entity.type
_entity.pdbx_description
1 polymer ?
#
loop_
_entity_poly.entity_id
_entity_poly.type
_entity_poly.pdbx_seq_one_letter_code
_entity_poly.pdbx_strand_id
1 'polypeptide(L)' 'MAPYSGSTVPASEGRPDKRMTEDDVVARLSSGMTIGIGGWGSRRNPMSLVRAIARSELTDLTIVC' A
#
# COMPACT_ATOMS: atom_id res chain seq x y z
N MET A 1 4.77 8.74 24.93
CA MET A 1 4.50 7.99 23.68
C MET A 1 3.67 8.91 22.80
N ALA A 2 4.34 9.77 22.02
CA ALA A 2 3.69 10.88 21.32
C ALA A 2 2.98 10.39 20.05
N PRO A 3 1.73 10.81 19.80
CA PRO A 3 1.05 10.52 18.54
C PRO A 3 1.71 11.32 17.41
N TYR A 4 1.79 10.70 16.23
CA TYR A 4 2.37 11.26 15.02
C TYR A 4 1.76 12.63 14.69
N SER A 5 2.57 13.67 14.85
CA SER A 5 2.25 15.05 14.48
C SER A 5 1.91 15.13 13.00
N GLY A 6 0.72 15.63 12.70
CA GLY A 6 0.27 15.94 11.35
C GLY A 6 1.27 16.85 10.62
N SER A 7 1.46 16.56 9.35
CA SER A 7 2.27 17.35 8.41
C SER A 7 1.75 18.79 8.34
N THR A 8 2.55 19.77 8.77
CA THR A 8 2.30 21.21 8.65
C THR A 8 2.92 21.82 7.39
N VAL A 9 2.89 21.10 6.26
CA VAL A 9 3.36 21.66 4.97
C VAL A 9 2.14 22.05 4.14
N PRO A 10 1.99 23.32 3.71
CA PRO A 10 0.93 23.69 2.79
C PRO A 10 1.16 22.92 1.48
N ALA A 11 0.14 22.15 1.07
CA ALA A 11 0.17 21.41 -0.18
C ALA A 11 0.48 22.39 -1.32
N SER A 12 1.47 22.04 -2.15
CA SER A 12 1.68 22.71 -3.43
C SER A 12 0.35 22.71 -4.18
N GLU A 13 -0.17 23.90 -4.45
CA GLU A 13 -1.42 24.18 -5.16
C GLU A 13 -1.47 23.36 -6.47
N GLY A 14 -2.17 22.22 -6.46
CA GLY A 14 -2.39 21.39 -7.64
C GLY A 14 -2.12 19.87 -7.53
N ARG A 15 -1.46 19.33 -6.49
CA ARG A 15 -1.29 17.87 -6.35
C ARG A 15 -2.15 17.29 -5.22
N PRO A 16 -3.11 16.39 -5.52
CA PRO A 16 -3.90 15.75 -4.47
C PRO A 16 -2.98 14.92 -3.56
N ASP A 17 -3.25 14.98 -2.27
CA ASP A 17 -2.63 14.10 -1.30
C ASP A 17 -3.08 12.65 -1.55
N LYS A 18 -2.12 11.75 -1.69
CA LYS A 18 -2.35 10.33 -1.99
C LYS A 18 -1.96 9.42 -0.82
N ARG A 19 -1.67 9.99 0.35
CA ARG A 19 -1.40 9.21 1.56
C ARG A 19 -2.65 8.39 1.90
N MET A 20 -2.43 7.10 2.15
CA MET A 20 -3.48 6.15 2.49
C MET A 20 -2.90 5.10 3.45
N THR A 21 -3.75 4.50 4.27
CA THR A 21 -3.35 3.38 5.13
C THR A 21 -3.24 2.10 4.31
N GLU A 22 -2.65 1.06 4.89
CA GLU A 22 -2.53 -0.25 4.24
C GLU A 22 -3.91 -0.85 3.95
N ASP A 23 -4.83 -0.71 4.90
CA ASP A 23 -6.21 -1.18 4.78
C ASP A 23 -6.96 -0.43 3.67
N ASP A 24 -6.72 0.89 3.51
CA ASP A 24 -7.27 1.67 2.39
C ASP A 24 -6.74 1.22 1.03
N VAL A 25 -5.52 0.69 0.96
CA VAL A 25 -4.97 0.10 -0.28
C VAL A 25 -5.68 -1.22 -0.56
N VAL A 26 -5.75 -2.10 0.44
CA VAL A 26 -6.35 -3.43 0.31
C VAL A 26 -7.83 -3.34 -0.07
N ALA A 27 -8.57 -2.38 0.49
CA ALA A 27 -9.98 -2.13 0.17
C ALA A 27 -10.23 -1.75 -1.30
N ARG A 28 -9.19 -1.31 -2.02
CA ARG A 28 -9.26 -0.98 -3.46
C ARG A 28 -8.82 -2.13 -4.37
N LEU A 29 -8.34 -3.22 -3.81
CA LEU A 29 -7.98 -4.41 -4.56
C LEU A 29 -9.19 -5.34 -4.71
N SER A 30 -9.11 -6.27 -5.65
CA SER A 30 -10.17 -7.25 -5.90
C SER A 30 -9.54 -8.58 -6.28
N SER A 31 -10.24 -9.69 -5.99
CA SER A 31 -9.81 -11.04 -6.36
C SER A 31 -9.67 -11.16 -7.88
N GLY A 32 -8.72 -11.99 -8.35
CA GLY A 32 -8.42 -12.13 -9.79
C GLY A 32 -7.50 -11.04 -10.37
N MET A 33 -7.06 -10.07 -9.57
CA MET A 33 -6.24 -8.95 -10.04
C MET A 33 -4.77 -9.33 -10.21
N THR A 34 -4.12 -8.77 -11.23
CA THR A 34 -2.67 -8.84 -11.41
C THR A 34 -1.99 -7.68 -10.70
N ILE A 35 -1.09 -7.98 -9.77
CA ILE A 35 -0.38 -7.01 -8.94
C ILE A 35 1.12 -7.12 -9.19
N GLY A 36 1.73 -5.99 -9.54
CA GLY A 36 3.19 -5.85 -9.57
C GLY A 36 3.73 -5.54 -8.18
N ILE A 37 4.66 -6.36 -7.67
CA ILE A 37 5.37 -6.11 -6.41
C ILE A 37 6.78 -5.62 -6.75
N GLY A 38 7.02 -4.35 -6.47
CA GLY A 38 8.37 -3.79 -6.58
C GLY A 38 9.32 -4.32 -5.52
N GLY A 39 10.62 -4.36 -5.84
CA GLY A 39 11.66 -4.85 -4.94
C GLY A 39 12.85 -5.39 -5.72
N TRP A 40 13.83 -5.96 -5.02
CA TRP A 40 14.92 -6.70 -5.66
C TRP A 40 15.38 -7.86 -4.77
N GLY A 41 15.08 -9.09 -5.17
CA GLY A 41 15.34 -10.26 -4.32
C GLY A 41 14.71 -10.06 -2.94
N SER A 42 15.51 -10.01 -1.88
CA SER A 42 15.05 -9.72 -0.51
C SER A 42 15.14 -8.23 -0.09
N ARG A 43 15.42 -7.31 -1.01
CA ARG A 43 15.62 -5.89 -0.69
C ARG A 43 14.41 -5.03 -1.02
N ARG A 44 13.99 -4.24 -0.03
CA ARG A 44 12.94 -3.22 -0.13
C ARG A 44 11.59 -3.75 -0.65
N ASN A 45 11.31 -5.03 -0.45
CA ASN A 45 9.97 -5.56 -0.72
C ASN A 45 8.98 -4.88 0.25
N PRO A 46 7.79 -4.47 -0.22
CA PRO A 46 6.79 -3.80 0.60
C PRO A 46 6.06 -4.81 1.51
N MET A 47 6.81 -5.46 2.40
CA MET A 47 6.32 -6.57 3.23
C MET A 47 5.16 -6.18 4.14
N SER A 48 5.03 -4.90 4.53
CA SER A 48 3.88 -4.44 5.30
C SER A 48 2.59 -4.55 4.48
N LEU A 49 2.62 -4.13 3.22
CA LEU A 49 1.49 -4.25 2.29
C LEU A 49 1.20 -5.71 1.92
N VAL A 50 2.25 -6.51 1.67
CA VAL A 50 2.10 -7.95 1.42
C VAL A 50 1.40 -8.65 2.60
N ARG A 51 1.78 -8.30 3.83
CA ARG A 51 1.13 -8.82 5.04
C ARG A 51 -0.32 -8.34 5.18
N ALA A 52 -0.62 -7.11 4.78
CA ALA A 52 -2.00 -6.61 4.79
C ALA A 52 -2.88 -7.38 3.81
N ILE A 53 -2.40 -7.61 2.58
CA ILE A 53 -3.09 -8.45 1.59
C ILE A 53 -3.28 -9.87 2.12
N ALA A 54 -2.24 -10.46 2.73
CA ALA A 54 -2.32 -11.81 3.29
C ALA A 54 -3.30 -11.96 4.47
N ARG A 55 -3.70 -10.86 5.13
CA ARG A 55 -4.75 -10.86 6.17
C ARG A 55 -6.16 -10.64 5.61
N SER A 56 -6.27 -10.28 4.34
CA SER A 56 -7.55 -10.02 3.67
C SER A 56 -8.18 -11.30 3.10
N GLU A 57 -9.44 -11.20 2.68
CA GLU A 57 -10.16 -12.30 2.01
C GLU A 57 -9.93 -12.34 0.48
N LEU A 58 -8.96 -11.57 -0.05
CA LEU A 58 -8.65 -11.55 -1.47
C LEU A 58 -8.05 -12.89 -1.93
N THR A 59 -8.52 -13.37 -3.07
CA THR A 59 -8.10 -14.65 -3.65
C THR A 59 -7.69 -14.50 -5.11
N ASP A 60 -7.03 -15.51 -5.66
CA ASP A 60 -6.68 -15.57 -7.09
C ASP A 60 -5.88 -14.36 -7.61
N LEU A 61 -4.94 -13.86 -6.80
CA LEU A 61 -4.08 -12.75 -7.19
C LEU A 61 -2.91 -13.26 -8.05
N THR A 62 -2.72 -12.65 -9.23
CA THR A 62 -1.55 -12.91 -10.06
C THR A 62 -0.43 -11.94 -9.67
N ILE A 63 0.74 -12.45 -9.29
CA ILE A 63 1.86 -11.62 -8.85
C ILE A 63 2.93 -11.53 -9.93
N VAL A 64 3.39 -10.29 -10.19
CA VAL A 64 4.52 -9.99 -11.07
C VAL A 64 5.61 -9.31 -10.25
N CYS A 65 6.85 -9.82 -10.32
CA CYS A 65 8.00 -9.34 -9.53
C CYS A 65 9.09 -8.75 -10.44
#